data_AF-A0A9R1MMV9-F1
#
_entry.id   AF-A0A9R1MMV9-F1
#
_cell.length_a   1.000
_cell.length_b   1.000
_cell.length_c   1.000
_cell.angle_alpha   90.00
_cell.angle_beta   90.00
_cell.angle_gamma   90.00
#
_symmetry.space_group_name_H-M   'P 1'
#
loop_
_entity.id
_entity.type
_entity.pdbx_description
1 polymer ?
#
loop_
_entity_poly.entity_id
_entity_poly.type
_entity_poly.pdbx_seq_one_letter_code
_entity_poly.pdbx_strand_id
1 'polypeptide(L)'
;MKYGLLIRAGFWFSARSLGDWPLLMCCLTLPIFPLAALMTEKWAQRKLIRDHVSILLHIIITTTVLIYPVVVILKCESAVLSGFVLMFIASITWLKLVSFAHTNYDIRVLSQSIEKGATHGSSIDEENIKGPTINSVVYFMLAPTLCYQPSYPRTAFIRKGWVTRQLLKCVVFTGLMGFIIEQYINPIVQNSKHPLKGNFLDAIERVLKLSVPTLYVWLCMFYSFFHLWLNILAELLRFGDREFYKDWWNAKTVEEYWRMWNMPVHKWIVRHIYFPCIRNGLSKGCAILIAFLVSAVFHELCIAVPCHIFKLWAFSGIMLQISSVYANSITKIVYEAESAHCALSLWRPRITCFLPVRLRALSGTRLGSVQKGLR
;
A
#
# COMPACT_ATOMS: atom_id res chain seq x y z
N MET A 1 -24.92 -37.64 -11.97
CA MET A 1 -23.79 -36.79 -12.42
C MET A 1 -22.79 -36.63 -11.27
N LYS A 2 -21.64 -37.33 -11.32
CA LYS A 2 -20.60 -37.35 -10.27
C LYS A 2 -19.52 -36.26 -10.43
N TYR A 3 -19.65 -35.40 -11.45
CA TYR A 3 -18.68 -34.34 -11.80
C TYR A 3 -19.40 -33.01 -12.08
N GLY A 4 -20.37 -32.67 -11.23
CA GLY A 4 -21.09 -31.39 -11.31
C GLY A 4 -20.45 -30.33 -10.42
N LEU A 5 -20.66 -29.06 -10.79
CA LEU A 5 -20.30 -27.85 -10.04
C LEU A 5 -20.87 -27.93 -8.60
N LEU A 6 -20.08 -28.46 -7.66
CA LEU A 6 -20.48 -28.63 -6.26
C LEU A 6 -20.29 -27.31 -5.49
N ILE A 7 -21.02 -26.26 -5.86
CA ILE A 7 -21.16 -25.09 -4.99
C ILE A 7 -22.22 -25.44 -3.96
N ARG A 8 -21.80 -25.76 -2.72
CA ARG A 8 -22.74 -25.91 -1.61
C ARG A 8 -23.43 -24.56 -1.39
N ALA A 9 -24.77 -24.55 -1.38
CA ALA A 9 -25.58 -23.33 -1.29
C ALA A 9 -25.27 -22.44 -0.07
N GLY A 10 -24.65 -22.99 0.97
CA GLY A 10 -24.22 -22.25 2.17
C GLY A 10 -22.82 -21.59 2.10
N PHE A 11 -22.12 -21.64 0.96
CA PHE A 11 -20.77 -21.05 0.84
C PHE A 11 -20.78 -19.51 0.86
N TRP A 12 -21.74 -18.89 0.14
CA TRP A 12 -21.82 -17.43 0.02
C TRP A 12 -22.66 -16.78 1.12
N PHE A 13 -23.68 -17.50 1.61
CA PHE A 13 -24.60 -17.02 2.64
C PHE A 13 -24.81 -18.13 3.67
N SER A 14 -24.10 -18.05 4.80
CA SER A 14 -24.34 -18.95 5.93
C SER A 14 -25.66 -18.57 6.60
N ALA A 15 -26.47 -19.56 6.96
CA ALA A 15 -27.72 -19.38 7.71
C ALA A 15 -27.52 -18.85 9.16
N ARG A 16 -26.28 -18.51 9.57
CA ARG A 16 -25.94 -17.81 10.83
C ARG A 16 -26.16 -16.29 10.78
N SER A 17 -27.14 -15.82 10.01
CA SER A 17 -27.44 -14.39 9.77
C SER A 17 -27.62 -13.53 11.04
N LEU A 18 -27.92 -14.13 12.20
CA LEU A 18 -28.08 -13.40 13.47
C LEU A 18 -26.76 -13.20 14.24
N GLY A 19 -25.77 -14.09 14.06
CA GLY A 19 -24.47 -14.01 14.74
C GLY A 19 -23.54 -12.93 14.17
N ASP A 20 -23.72 -12.59 12.88
CA ASP A 20 -22.93 -11.55 12.19
C ASP A 20 -23.53 -10.14 12.34
N TRP A 21 -24.70 -10.02 12.96
CA TRP A 21 -25.39 -8.74 13.17
C TRP A 21 -24.57 -7.71 13.94
N PRO A 22 -23.83 -8.06 15.02
CA PRO A 22 -22.95 -7.14 15.71
C PRO A 22 -21.82 -6.60 14.83
N LEU A 23 -21.27 -7.41 13.93
CA LEU A 23 -20.22 -6.99 12.99
C LEU A 23 -20.78 -6.06 11.92
N LEU A 24 -21.98 -6.35 11.40
CA LEU A 24 -22.66 -5.46 10.47
C LEU A 24 -22.95 -4.10 11.13
N MET A 25 -23.47 -4.11 12.35
CA MET A 25 -23.73 -2.88 13.11
C MET A 25 -22.44 -2.10 13.38
N CYS A 26 -21.34 -2.80 13.73
CA CYS A 26 -20.03 -2.19 13.85
C CYS A 26 -19.57 -1.54 12.54
N CYS A 27 -19.76 -2.21 11.40
CA CYS A 27 -19.43 -1.64 10.10
C CYS A 27 -20.26 -0.38 9.78
N LEU A 28 -21.55 -0.38 10.12
CA LEU A 28 -22.46 0.74 9.88
C LEU A 28 -22.18 1.95 10.78
N THR A 29 -21.55 1.76 11.94
CA THR A 29 -21.17 2.85 12.86
C THR A 29 -19.78 3.44 12.56
N LEU A 30 -18.92 2.76 11.79
CA LEU A 30 -17.60 3.28 11.40
C LEU A 30 -17.61 4.70 10.76
N PRO A 31 -18.62 5.10 9.95
CA PRO A 31 -18.70 6.45 9.40
C PRO A 31 -18.82 7.58 10.44
N ILE A 32 -19.13 7.27 11.70
CA ILE A 32 -19.16 8.27 12.79
C ILE A 32 -17.75 8.83 13.04
N PHE A 33 -16.70 8.02 12.90
CA PHE A 33 -15.32 8.47 13.17
C PHE A 33 -14.81 9.54 12.19
N PRO A 34 -14.99 9.41 10.85
CA PRO A 34 -14.74 10.51 9.91
C PRO A 34 -15.53 11.79 10.19
N LEU A 35 -16.78 11.68 10.64
CA LEU A 35 -17.58 12.85 11.00
C LEU A 35 -17.02 13.53 12.27
N ALA A 36 -16.63 12.75 13.28
CA ALA A 36 -15.95 13.26 14.47
C ALA A 36 -14.62 13.94 14.12
N ALA A 37 -13.80 13.33 13.27
CA ALA A 37 -12.55 13.92 12.79
C ALA A 37 -12.77 15.25 12.06
N LEU A 38 -13.83 15.34 11.25
CA LEU A 38 -14.24 16.58 10.60
C LEU A 38 -14.67 17.67 11.60
N MET A 39 -15.40 17.31 12.66
CA MET A 39 -15.77 18.27 13.71
C MET A 39 -14.54 18.81 14.45
N THR A 40 -13.60 17.93 14.81
CA THR A 40 -12.31 18.30 15.39
C THR A 40 -11.56 19.31 14.50
N GLU A 41 -11.52 19.08 13.19
CA GLU A 41 -10.89 20.00 12.23
C GLU A 41 -11.62 21.34 12.12
N LYS A 42 -12.95 21.34 12.08
CA LYS A 42 -13.73 22.59 12.06
C LYS A 42 -13.51 23.42 13.31
N TRP A 43 -13.42 22.80 14.48
CA TRP A 43 -13.11 23.49 15.72
C TRP A 43 -11.68 24.04 15.76
N ALA A 44 -10.71 23.27 15.26
CA ALA A 44 -9.32 23.71 15.17
C ALA A 44 -9.16 24.92 14.23
N GLN A 45 -9.82 24.91 13.07
CA GLN A 45 -9.77 26.00 12.09
C GLN A 45 -10.44 27.29 12.59
N ARG A 46 -11.52 27.16 13.36
CA ARG A 46 -12.18 28.31 14.02
C ARG A 46 -11.40 28.81 15.24
N LYS A 47 -10.20 28.29 15.51
CA LYS A 47 -9.35 28.60 16.67
C LYS A 47 -10.09 28.39 18.02
N LEU A 48 -11.09 27.50 18.05
CA LEU A 48 -11.84 27.15 19.28
C LEU A 48 -11.07 26.18 20.17
N ILE A 49 -10.25 25.32 19.57
CA ILE A 49 -9.38 24.38 20.28
C ILE A 49 -7.92 24.64 19.91
N ARG A 50 -7.02 24.38 20.87
CA ARG A 50 -5.57 24.49 20.65
C ARG A 50 -5.07 23.31 19.80
N ASP A 51 -3.97 23.52 19.07
CA ASP A 51 -3.44 22.50 18.14
C ASP A 51 -3.11 21.17 18.82
N HIS A 52 -2.55 21.19 20.04
CA HIS A 52 -2.26 19.95 20.78
C HIS A 52 -3.52 19.17 21.16
N VAL A 53 -4.63 19.86 21.45
CA VAL A 53 -5.92 19.22 21.74
C VAL A 53 -6.48 18.58 20.46
N SER A 54 -6.36 19.26 19.32
CA SER A 54 -6.76 18.70 18.02
C SER A 54 -5.98 17.42 17.69
N ILE A 55 -4.66 17.42 17.89
CA ILE A 55 -3.81 16.25 17.67
C ILE A 55 -4.23 15.10 18.60
N LEU A 56 -4.42 15.38 19.90
CA LEU A 56 -4.85 14.38 20.87
C LEU A 56 -6.21 13.76 20.49
N LEU A 57 -7.18 14.58 20.08
CA LEU A 57 -8.49 14.11 19.61
C LEU A 57 -8.37 13.20 18.39
N HIS A 58 -7.52 13.54 17.41
CA HIS A 58 -7.28 12.67 16.25
C HIS A 58 -6.61 11.35 16.63
N ILE A 59 -5.68 11.36 17.58
CA ILE A 59 -5.06 10.12 18.11
C ILE A 59 -6.12 9.25 18.76
N ILE A 60 -7.02 9.83 19.56
CA ILE A 60 -8.12 9.08 20.19
C ILE A 60 -9.04 8.50 19.11
N ILE A 61 -9.52 9.31 18.16
CA ILE A 61 -10.42 8.88 17.08
C ILE A 61 -9.80 7.75 16.25
N THR A 62 -8.54 7.90 15.84
CA THR A 62 -7.84 6.88 15.04
C THR A 62 -7.49 5.64 15.85
N THR A 63 -7.27 5.74 17.16
CA THR A 63 -7.07 4.55 18.00
C THR A 63 -8.39 3.80 18.18
N THR A 64 -9.49 4.52 18.46
CA THR A 64 -10.81 3.91 18.66
C THR A 64 -11.33 3.23 17.40
N VAL A 65 -11.15 3.81 16.20
CA VAL A 65 -11.63 3.20 14.95
C VAL A 65 -11.00 1.83 14.66
N LEU A 66 -9.79 1.58 15.17
CA LEU A 66 -9.09 0.31 15.02
C LEU A 66 -9.45 -0.67 16.14
N ILE A 67 -9.47 -0.21 17.40
CA ILE A 67 -9.76 -1.05 18.56
C ILE A 67 -11.22 -1.52 18.57
N TYR A 68 -12.17 -0.66 18.19
CA TYR A 68 -13.60 -0.98 18.26
C TYR A 68 -13.97 -2.23 17.44
N PRO A 69 -13.61 -2.36 16.15
CA PRO A 69 -13.84 -3.58 15.37
C PRO A 69 -13.11 -4.80 15.93
N VAL A 70 -11.88 -4.64 16.44
CA VAL A 70 -11.11 -5.74 17.03
C VAL A 70 -11.84 -6.31 18.24
N VAL A 71 -12.31 -5.46 19.15
CA VAL A 71 -13.05 -5.89 20.34
C VAL A 71 -14.36 -6.58 19.95
N VAL A 72 -15.10 -6.04 18.97
CA VAL A 72 -16.36 -6.65 18.49
C VAL A 72 -16.11 -8.03 17.90
N ILE A 73 -15.10 -8.19 17.03
CA ILE A 73 -14.78 -9.49 16.42
C ILE A 73 -14.37 -10.49 17.49
N LEU A 74 -13.49 -10.10 18.44
CA LEU A 74 -13.04 -11.02 19.49
C LEU A 74 -14.14 -11.42 20.48
N LYS A 75 -15.17 -10.59 20.64
CA LYS A 75 -16.31 -10.85 21.52
C LYS A 75 -17.44 -11.64 20.84
N CYS A 76 -17.51 -11.62 19.51
CA CYS A 76 -18.61 -12.22 18.74
C CYS A 76 -18.13 -13.45 17.97
N GLU A 77 -18.77 -14.59 18.17
CA GLU A 77 -18.56 -15.80 17.36
C GLU A 77 -19.20 -15.64 15.96
N SER A 78 -18.55 -14.86 15.12
CA SER A 78 -18.97 -14.54 13.75
C SER A 78 -18.25 -15.39 12.71
N ALA A 79 -18.73 -15.37 11.47
CA ALA A 79 -18.01 -15.99 10.38
C ALA A 79 -16.64 -15.29 10.15
N VAL A 80 -15.61 -16.09 9.87
CA VAL A 80 -14.25 -15.58 9.62
C VAL A 80 -14.24 -14.56 8.48
N LEU A 81 -15.03 -14.79 7.42
CA LEU A 81 -15.14 -13.88 6.27
C LEU A 81 -15.70 -12.51 6.65
N SER A 82 -16.75 -12.44 7.48
CA SER A 82 -17.29 -11.16 7.96
C SER A 82 -16.29 -10.41 8.83
N GLY A 83 -15.52 -11.12 9.66
CA GLY A 83 -14.42 -10.54 10.42
C GLY A 83 -13.34 -9.93 9.50
N PHE A 84 -12.94 -10.63 8.43
CA PHE A 84 -12.00 -10.12 7.44
C PHE A 84 -12.52 -8.86 6.75
N VAL A 85 -13.78 -8.85 6.32
CA VAL A 85 -14.39 -7.68 5.66
C VAL A 85 -14.42 -6.48 6.62
N LEU A 86 -14.85 -6.68 7.87
CA LEU A 86 -14.91 -5.61 8.86
C LEU A 86 -13.50 -5.05 9.18
N MET A 87 -12.50 -5.91 9.40
CA MET A 87 -11.12 -5.46 9.63
C MET A 87 -10.53 -4.75 8.42
N PHE A 88 -10.88 -5.17 7.21
CA PHE A 88 -10.42 -4.52 5.99
C PHE A 88 -10.98 -3.11 5.86
N ILE A 89 -12.29 -2.92 6.09
CA ILE A 89 -12.95 -1.61 6.08
C ILE A 89 -12.40 -0.73 7.21
N ALA A 90 -12.22 -1.27 8.41
CA ALA A 90 -11.64 -0.56 9.55
C ALA A 90 -10.21 -0.07 9.24
N SER A 91 -9.38 -0.92 8.65
CA SER A 91 -8.00 -0.59 8.28
C SER A 91 -7.94 0.50 7.20
N ILE A 92 -8.80 0.43 6.17
CA ILE A 92 -8.92 1.50 5.17
C ILE A 92 -9.35 2.81 5.83
N THR A 93 -10.34 2.75 6.72
CA THR A 93 -10.85 3.94 7.44
C THR A 93 -9.75 4.55 8.31
N TRP A 94 -8.98 3.74 9.02
CA TRP A 94 -7.84 4.17 9.81
C TRP A 94 -6.77 4.88 8.96
N LEU A 95 -6.33 4.26 7.86
CA LEU A 95 -5.34 4.84 6.94
C LEU A 95 -5.82 6.20 6.42
N LYS A 96 -7.10 6.29 6.03
CA LYS A 96 -7.70 7.54 5.55
C LYS A 96 -7.76 8.60 6.63
N LEU A 97 -8.15 8.26 7.86
CA LEU A 97 -8.23 9.21 8.98
C LEU A 97 -6.86 9.77 9.37
N VAL A 98 -5.83 8.91 9.41
CA VAL A 98 -4.45 9.38 9.64
C VAL A 98 -4.02 10.35 8.54
N SER A 99 -4.29 10.01 7.28
CA SER A 99 -3.96 10.90 6.17
C SER A 99 -4.73 12.22 6.22
N PHE A 100 -5.99 12.19 6.66
CA PHE A 100 -6.84 13.35 6.83
C PHE A 100 -6.29 14.27 7.94
N ALA A 101 -5.93 13.71 9.09
CA ALA A 101 -5.37 14.46 10.22
C ALA A 101 -4.04 15.14 9.83
N HIS A 102 -3.11 14.39 9.21
CA HIS A 102 -1.81 14.94 8.79
C HIS A 102 -1.96 16.07 7.76
N THR A 103 -2.79 15.85 6.74
CA THR A 103 -2.93 16.84 5.66
C THR A 103 -3.63 18.11 6.13
N ASN A 104 -4.65 18.01 6.99
CA ASN A 104 -5.27 19.21 7.56
C ASN A 104 -4.35 19.92 8.54
N TYR A 105 -3.52 19.21 9.30
CA TYR A 105 -2.48 19.83 10.12
C TYR A 105 -1.51 20.65 9.25
N ASP A 106 -1.02 20.08 8.15
CA ASP A 106 -0.14 20.79 7.19
C ASP A 106 -0.83 22.05 6.63
N ILE A 107 -2.11 21.95 6.26
CA ILE A 107 -2.90 23.10 5.76
C ILE A 107 -3.03 24.19 6.84
N ARG A 108 -3.27 23.83 8.11
CA ARG A 108 -3.34 24.81 9.21
C ARG A 108 -2.02 25.51 9.44
N VAL A 109 -0.91 24.77 9.47
CA VAL A 109 0.44 25.33 9.62
C VAL A 109 0.76 26.29 8.47
N LEU A 110 0.43 25.91 7.24
CA LEU A 110 0.60 26.76 6.06
C LEU A 110 -0.30 28.01 6.12
N SER A 111 -1.54 27.88 6.56
CA SER A 111 -2.45 29.03 6.71
C SER A 111 -1.90 30.04 7.73
N GLN A 112 -1.35 29.55 8.85
CA GLN A 112 -0.73 30.40 9.87
C GLN A 112 0.56 31.06 9.37
N SER A 113 1.35 30.42 8.50
CA SER A 113 2.55 31.04 7.93
C SER A 113 2.21 32.13 6.92
N ILE A 114 1.15 31.94 6.14
CA ILE A 114 0.60 32.95 5.21
C ILE A 114 0.04 34.15 5.99
N GLU A 115 -0.74 33.92 7.05
CA GLU A 115 -1.23 35.00 7.94
C GLU A 115 -0.08 35.85 8.52
N LYS A 116 1.10 35.24 8.74
CA LYS A 116 2.30 35.91 9.26
C LYS A 116 3.16 36.60 8.18
N GLY A 117 2.69 36.66 6.94
CA GLY A 117 3.35 37.39 5.85
C GLY A 117 4.50 36.64 5.16
N ALA A 118 4.58 35.31 5.28
CA ALA A 118 5.57 34.53 4.53
C ALA A 118 5.23 34.56 3.02
N THR A 119 6.11 35.14 2.21
CA THR A 119 6.03 35.14 0.74
C THR A 119 6.40 33.76 0.20
N HIS A 120 5.45 32.83 0.21
CA HIS A 120 5.60 31.59 -0.55
C HIS A 120 5.44 31.88 -2.05
N GLY A 121 6.55 31.75 -2.78
CA GLY A 121 6.54 31.83 -4.24
C GLY A 121 5.79 30.63 -4.84
N SER A 122 4.95 30.92 -5.84
CA SER A 122 4.05 30.05 -6.61
C SER A 122 2.63 29.85 -6.06
N SER A 123 1.69 29.93 -6.99
CA SER A 123 0.22 29.87 -6.89
C SER A 123 -0.32 28.80 -5.92
N ILE A 124 -0.48 29.14 -4.65
CA ILE A 124 -1.29 28.33 -3.75
C ILE A 124 -2.74 28.69 -4.05
N ASP A 125 -3.48 27.78 -4.68
CA ASP A 125 -4.92 27.97 -4.90
C ASP A 125 -5.60 28.20 -3.55
N GLU A 126 -6.27 29.34 -3.39
CA GLU A 126 -7.04 29.68 -2.18
C GLU A 126 -8.04 28.57 -1.80
N GLU A 127 -8.51 27.81 -2.79
CA GLU A 127 -9.41 26.67 -2.57
C GLU A 127 -8.76 25.50 -1.81
N ASN A 128 -7.44 25.29 -1.97
CA ASN A 128 -6.69 24.27 -1.22
C ASN A 128 -6.41 24.68 0.24
N ILE A 129 -6.53 25.97 0.56
CA ILE A 129 -6.36 26.52 1.92
C ILE A 129 -7.69 26.46 2.70
N LYS A 130 -8.83 26.33 2.00
CA LYS A 130 -10.14 26.23 2.66
C LYS A 130 -10.26 24.92 3.45
N GLY A 131 -10.99 25.02 4.56
CA GLY A 131 -11.22 23.91 5.46
C GLY A 131 -12.04 22.76 4.86
N PRO A 132 -11.93 21.55 5.43
CA PRO A 132 -12.63 20.38 4.91
C PRO A 132 -14.14 20.57 5.04
N THR A 133 -14.86 20.18 3.98
CA THR A 133 -16.33 20.17 3.95
C THR A 133 -16.85 18.77 4.19
N ILE A 134 -18.14 18.63 4.55
CA ILE A 134 -18.75 17.31 4.72
C ILE A 134 -18.69 16.53 3.41
N ASN A 135 -18.97 17.19 2.28
CA ASN A 135 -18.93 16.58 0.96
C ASN A 135 -17.51 16.12 0.57
N SER A 136 -16.47 16.89 0.88
CA SER A 136 -15.10 16.48 0.57
C SER A 136 -14.66 15.27 1.40
N VAL A 137 -15.03 15.21 2.68
CA VAL A 137 -14.74 14.06 3.55
C VAL A 137 -15.50 12.82 3.10
N VAL A 138 -16.81 12.91 2.87
CA VAL A 138 -17.61 11.77 2.38
C VAL A 138 -17.05 11.27 1.05
N TYR A 139 -16.72 12.19 0.13
CA TYR A 139 -16.10 11.83 -1.13
C TYR A 139 -14.77 11.10 -0.92
N PHE A 140 -13.89 11.63 -0.08
CA PHE A 140 -12.60 11.00 0.22
C PHE A 140 -12.75 9.63 0.86
N MET A 141 -13.69 9.46 1.80
CA MET A 141 -13.95 8.17 2.45
C MET A 141 -14.37 7.10 1.45
N LEU A 142 -15.07 7.48 0.37
CA LEU A 142 -15.48 6.56 -0.70
C LEU A 142 -14.42 6.41 -1.81
N ALA A 143 -13.60 7.43 -2.07
CA ALA A 143 -12.62 7.43 -3.16
C ALA A 143 -11.59 6.30 -3.02
N PRO A 144 -11.14 5.67 -4.13
CA PRO A 144 -10.17 4.57 -4.10
C PRO A 144 -8.72 5.06 -3.88
N THR A 145 -8.52 5.99 -2.96
CA THR A 145 -7.21 6.51 -2.53
C THR A 145 -7.15 6.56 -1.02
N LEU A 146 -5.95 6.40 -0.47
CA LEU A 146 -5.70 6.48 0.97
C LEU A 146 -5.12 7.84 1.40
N CYS A 147 -4.64 8.64 0.45
CA CYS A 147 -4.04 9.94 0.71
C CYS A 147 -5.08 11.05 0.52
N TYR A 148 -5.43 11.75 1.60
CA TYR A 148 -6.29 12.93 1.56
C TYR A 148 -5.63 14.07 0.80
N GLN A 149 -6.40 14.70 -0.09
CA GLN A 149 -6.08 15.94 -0.79
C GLN A 149 -7.34 16.82 -0.79
N PRO A 150 -7.20 18.16 -0.73
CA PRO A 150 -8.35 19.07 -0.80
C PRO A 150 -9.12 18.94 -2.12
N SER A 151 -8.39 18.78 -3.22
CA SER A 151 -8.91 18.61 -4.57
C SER A 151 -8.35 17.33 -5.20
N TYR A 152 -9.15 16.68 -6.04
CA TYR A 152 -8.76 15.48 -6.78
C TYR A 152 -9.10 15.64 -8.27
N PRO A 153 -8.31 15.07 -9.19
CA PRO A 153 -8.66 15.05 -10.60
C PRO A 153 -9.98 14.32 -10.83
N ARG A 154 -10.87 14.90 -11.65
CA ARG A 154 -12.21 14.37 -11.92
C ARG A 154 -12.42 14.03 -13.39
N THR A 155 -13.18 12.97 -13.66
CA THR A 155 -13.66 12.69 -15.01
C THR A 155 -14.97 13.41 -15.30
N ALA A 156 -15.19 13.79 -16.57
CA ALA A 156 -16.37 14.58 -16.96
C ALA A 156 -17.69 13.81 -16.78
N PHE A 157 -17.74 12.54 -17.18
CA PHE A 157 -18.94 11.71 -17.13
C PHE A 157 -18.63 10.26 -16.73
N ILE A 158 -19.69 9.51 -16.40
CA ILE A 158 -19.63 8.09 -16.02
C ILE A 158 -19.97 7.24 -17.24
N ARG A 159 -19.06 6.36 -17.64
CA ARG A 159 -19.24 5.41 -18.76
C ARG A 159 -19.99 4.17 -18.29
N LYS A 160 -21.32 4.26 -18.19
CA LYS A 160 -22.20 3.18 -17.68
C LYS A 160 -21.95 1.82 -18.35
N GLY A 161 -21.86 1.78 -19.68
CA GLY A 161 -21.61 0.53 -20.41
C GLY A 161 -20.23 -0.08 -20.16
N TRP A 162 -19.22 0.74 -19.81
CA TRP A 162 -17.93 0.23 -19.37
C TRP A 162 -18.03 -0.34 -17.96
N VAL A 163 -18.71 0.36 -17.04
CA VAL A 163 -18.93 -0.11 -15.65
C VAL A 163 -19.63 -1.46 -15.61
N THR A 164 -20.71 -1.64 -16.38
CA THR A 164 -21.46 -2.92 -16.42
C THR A 164 -20.59 -4.07 -16.91
N ARG A 165 -19.75 -3.85 -17.94
CA ARG A 165 -18.79 -4.87 -18.41
C ARG A 165 -17.75 -5.22 -17.35
N GLN A 166 -17.23 -4.25 -16.60
CA GLN A 166 -16.27 -4.53 -15.53
C GLN A 166 -16.93 -5.25 -14.35
N LEU A 167 -18.17 -4.89 -14.00
CA LEU A 167 -18.95 -5.60 -12.98
C LEU A 167 -19.18 -7.07 -13.36
N LEU A 168 -19.54 -7.36 -14.61
CA LEU A 168 -19.69 -8.73 -15.08
C LEU A 168 -18.38 -9.53 -14.93
N LYS A 169 -17.24 -8.95 -15.34
CA LYS A 169 -15.93 -9.58 -15.14
C LYS A 169 -15.64 -9.81 -13.66
N CYS A 170 -16.00 -8.87 -12.78
CA CYS A 170 -15.79 -8.99 -11.34
C CYS A 170 -16.52 -10.22 -10.80
N VAL A 171 -17.79 -10.40 -11.18
CA VAL A 171 -18.59 -11.59 -10.80
C VAL A 171 -17.95 -12.88 -11.31
N VAL A 172 -17.49 -12.91 -12.56
CA VAL A 172 -16.83 -14.09 -13.16
C VAL A 172 -15.55 -14.45 -12.40
N PHE A 173 -14.66 -13.49 -12.12
CA PHE A 173 -13.41 -13.76 -11.41
C PHE A 173 -13.64 -14.11 -9.93
N THR A 174 -14.64 -13.52 -9.26
CA THR A 174 -15.05 -13.93 -7.91
C THR A 174 -15.59 -15.36 -7.90
N GLY A 175 -16.38 -15.75 -8.90
CA GLY A 175 -16.84 -17.13 -9.08
C GLY A 175 -15.69 -18.11 -9.33
N LEU A 176 -14.71 -17.72 -10.16
CA LEU A 176 -13.50 -18.51 -10.42
C LEU A 176 -12.68 -18.72 -9.14
N MET A 177 -12.52 -17.70 -8.30
CA MET A 177 -11.86 -17.83 -7.00
C MET A 177 -12.60 -18.86 -6.11
N GLY A 178 -13.92 -18.74 -6.01
CA GLY A 178 -14.74 -19.70 -5.26
C GLY A 178 -14.60 -21.14 -5.79
N PHE A 179 -14.56 -21.30 -7.12
CA PHE A 179 -14.33 -22.60 -7.76
C PHE A 179 -12.96 -23.19 -7.39
N ILE A 180 -11.87 -22.39 -7.46
CA ILE A 180 -10.53 -22.88 -7.11
C ILE A 180 -10.47 -23.28 -5.64
N ILE A 181 -11.08 -22.48 -4.75
CA ILE A 181 -11.14 -22.76 -3.32
C ILE A 181 -11.88 -24.09 -3.06
N GLU A 182 -13.09 -24.25 -3.61
CA GLU A 182 -13.92 -25.43 -3.36
C GLU A 182 -13.38 -26.71 -4.01
N GLN A 183 -12.85 -26.63 -5.23
CA GLN A 183 -12.45 -27.82 -5.99
C GLN A 183 -10.99 -28.24 -5.77
N TYR A 184 -10.10 -27.30 -5.42
CA TYR A 184 -8.67 -27.60 -5.28
C TYR A 184 -8.18 -27.40 -3.85
N ILE A 185 -8.46 -26.25 -3.22
CA ILE A 185 -7.91 -25.94 -1.89
C ILE A 185 -8.59 -26.79 -0.80
N ASN A 186 -9.92 -26.77 -0.75
CA ASN A 186 -10.68 -27.48 0.29
C ASN A 186 -10.38 -28.98 0.35
N PRO A 187 -10.33 -29.73 -0.78
CA PRO A 187 -9.99 -31.15 -0.73
C PRO A 187 -8.56 -31.41 -0.23
N ILE A 188 -7.59 -30.56 -0.61
CA ILE A 188 -6.20 -30.72 -0.14
C ILE A 188 -6.11 -30.49 1.37
N VAL A 189 -6.83 -29.48 1.90
CA VAL A 189 -6.88 -29.16 3.32
C VAL A 189 -7.60 -30.24 4.12
N GLN A 190 -8.77 -30.71 3.67
CA GLN A 190 -9.53 -31.76 4.37
C GLN A 190 -8.80 -33.10 4.41
N ASN A 191 -8.04 -33.44 3.36
CA ASN A 191 -7.21 -34.64 3.30
C ASN A 191 -5.87 -34.51 4.06
N SER A 192 -5.63 -33.38 4.73
CA SER A 192 -4.41 -33.17 5.52
C SER A 192 -4.60 -33.64 6.97
N LYS A 193 -3.63 -34.41 7.49
CA LYS A 193 -3.51 -34.60 8.95
C LYS A 193 -3.13 -33.27 9.57
N HIS A 194 -3.62 -32.98 10.77
CA HIS A 194 -3.35 -31.72 11.47
C HIS A 194 -1.85 -31.36 11.39
N PRO A 195 -1.48 -30.16 10.91
CA PRO A 195 -0.10 -29.82 10.50
C PRO A 195 0.94 -29.91 11.63
N LEU A 196 0.50 -30.00 12.89
CA LEU A 196 1.35 -30.15 14.07
C LEU A 196 1.51 -31.61 14.56
N LYS A 197 0.92 -32.59 13.87
CA LYS A 197 0.97 -34.02 14.25
C LYS A 197 1.64 -34.93 13.20
N GLY A 198 2.08 -34.36 12.07
CA GLY A 198 2.72 -35.10 10.96
C GLY A 198 4.23 -34.89 10.91
N ASN A 199 4.92 -35.65 10.04
CA ASN A 199 6.35 -35.45 9.79
C ASN A 199 6.59 -34.12 9.05
N PHE A 200 7.75 -33.49 9.26
CA PHE A 200 8.12 -32.22 8.59
C PHE A 200 8.05 -32.30 7.06
N LEU A 201 8.42 -33.45 6.48
CA LEU A 201 8.32 -33.71 5.04
C LEU A 201 6.87 -33.69 4.54
N ASP A 202 5.94 -34.25 5.32
CA ASP A 202 4.51 -34.20 4.99
C ASP A 202 4.02 -32.75 4.97
N ALA A 203 4.48 -31.91 5.90
CA ALA A 203 4.13 -30.49 5.93
C ALA A 203 4.64 -29.75 4.67
N ILE A 204 5.88 -29.99 4.25
CA ILE A 204 6.45 -29.40 3.03
C ILE A 204 5.65 -29.84 1.79
N GLU A 205 5.36 -31.14 1.65
CA GLU A 205 4.59 -31.67 0.52
C GLU A 205 3.22 -30.98 0.41
N ARG A 206 2.55 -30.75 1.54
CA ARG A 206 1.25 -30.07 1.57
C ARG A 206 1.35 -28.59 1.23
N VAL A 207 2.36 -27.89 1.74
CA VAL A 207 2.62 -26.48 1.39
C VAL A 207 2.87 -26.35 -0.12
N LEU A 208 3.67 -27.24 -0.71
CA LEU A 208 3.92 -27.25 -2.14
C LEU A 208 2.64 -27.52 -2.95
N LYS A 209 1.82 -28.50 -2.57
CA LYS A 209 0.52 -28.77 -3.21
C LYS A 209 -0.45 -27.59 -3.13
N LEU A 210 -0.44 -26.84 -2.03
CA LEU A 210 -1.29 -25.67 -1.85
C LEU A 210 -0.74 -24.41 -2.54
N SER A 211 0.56 -24.33 -2.82
CA SER A 211 1.21 -23.13 -3.36
C SER A 211 0.62 -22.68 -4.70
N VAL A 212 0.42 -23.60 -5.65
CA VAL A 212 -0.09 -23.30 -6.99
C VAL A 212 -1.55 -22.80 -6.95
N PRO A 213 -2.53 -23.52 -6.38
CA PRO A 213 -3.90 -23.02 -6.32
C PRO A 213 -4.00 -21.71 -5.51
N THR A 214 -3.20 -21.56 -4.44
CA THR A 214 -3.15 -20.31 -3.66
C THR A 214 -2.64 -19.14 -4.50
N LEU A 215 -1.60 -19.35 -5.31
CA LEU A 215 -1.08 -18.33 -6.24
C LEU A 215 -2.15 -17.90 -7.25
N TYR A 216 -2.90 -18.83 -7.84
CA TYR A 216 -3.97 -18.48 -8.76
C TYR A 216 -5.09 -17.68 -8.09
N VAL A 217 -5.50 -18.06 -6.87
CA VAL A 217 -6.47 -17.29 -6.09
C VAL A 217 -5.93 -15.89 -5.77
N TRP A 218 -4.65 -15.77 -5.43
CA TRP A 218 -3.99 -14.49 -5.16
C TRP A 218 -3.97 -13.57 -6.40
N LEU A 219 -3.65 -14.10 -7.58
CA LEU A 219 -3.69 -13.37 -8.85
C LEU A 219 -5.10 -12.95 -9.25
N CYS A 220 -6.09 -13.84 -9.06
CA CYS A 220 -7.49 -13.53 -9.31
C CYS A 220 -8.01 -12.44 -8.34
N MET A 221 -7.61 -12.51 -7.07
CA MET A 221 -7.93 -11.49 -6.06
C MET A 221 -7.34 -10.14 -6.46
N PHE A 222 -6.07 -10.13 -6.88
CA PHE A 222 -5.41 -8.90 -7.33
C PHE A 222 -6.15 -8.25 -8.51
N TYR A 223 -6.44 -9.03 -9.56
CA TYR A 223 -7.15 -8.52 -10.72
C TYR A 223 -8.58 -8.04 -10.36
N SER A 224 -9.31 -8.83 -9.57
CA SER A 224 -10.67 -8.50 -9.15
C SER A 224 -10.72 -7.24 -8.30
N PHE A 225 -9.79 -7.08 -7.37
CA PHE A 225 -9.79 -5.96 -6.43
C PHE A 225 -9.14 -4.71 -7.05
N PHE A 226 -7.85 -4.78 -7.41
CA PHE A 226 -7.10 -3.61 -7.86
C PHE A 226 -7.49 -3.17 -9.27
N HIS A 227 -7.70 -4.12 -10.19
CA HIS A 227 -7.99 -3.78 -11.57
C HIS A 227 -9.48 -3.56 -11.83
N LEU A 228 -10.38 -4.41 -11.30
CA LEU A 228 -11.82 -4.27 -11.55
C LEU A 228 -12.50 -3.38 -10.52
N TRP A 229 -12.48 -3.76 -9.24
CA TRP A 229 -13.25 -3.08 -8.19
C TRP A 229 -12.85 -1.61 -7.97
N LEU A 230 -11.57 -1.31 -7.78
CA LEU A 230 -11.12 0.07 -7.57
C LEU A 230 -11.41 0.97 -8.78
N ASN A 231 -11.34 0.43 -9.99
CA ASN A 231 -11.64 1.14 -11.23
C ASN A 231 -13.15 1.37 -11.44
N ILE A 232 -13.99 0.40 -11.05
CA ILE A 232 -15.44 0.58 -10.99
C ILE A 232 -15.77 1.70 -10.00
N LEU A 233 -15.21 1.64 -8.79
CA LEU A 233 -15.40 2.64 -7.75
C LEU A 233 -14.92 4.03 -8.22
N ALA A 234 -13.75 4.09 -8.87
CA ALA A 234 -13.23 5.31 -9.47
C ALA A 234 -14.16 5.89 -10.53
N GLU A 235 -14.69 5.07 -11.42
CA GLU A 235 -15.60 5.53 -12.47
C GLU A 235 -16.92 6.04 -11.89
N LEU A 236 -17.49 5.34 -10.90
CA LEU A 236 -18.73 5.76 -10.22
C LEU A 236 -18.56 7.08 -9.47
N LEU A 237 -17.39 7.30 -8.86
CA LEU A 237 -17.05 8.52 -8.13
C LEU A 237 -16.49 9.64 -9.02
N ARG A 238 -16.31 9.37 -10.32
CA ARG A 238 -15.61 10.24 -11.28
C ARG A 238 -14.20 10.61 -10.82
N PHE A 239 -13.49 9.68 -10.19
CA PHE A 239 -12.10 9.82 -9.78
C PHE A 239 -11.15 9.61 -10.97
N GLY A 240 -10.29 10.59 -11.21
CA GLY A 240 -9.39 10.65 -12.36
C GLY A 240 -8.06 9.94 -12.15
N ASP A 241 -7.53 9.88 -10.92
CA ASP A 241 -6.28 9.17 -10.62
C ASP A 241 -6.56 7.66 -10.50
N ARG A 242 -6.16 6.89 -11.51
CA ARG A 242 -6.46 5.45 -11.57
C ARG A 242 -5.20 4.59 -11.53
N GLU A 243 -4.09 5.16 -11.08
CA GLU A 243 -2.84 4.44 -10.88
C GLU A 243 -2.88 3.67 -9.56
N PHE A 244 -3.61 2.55 -9.54
CA PHE A 244 -3.73 1.68 -8.36
C PHE A 244 -2.58 0.68 -8.21
N TYR A 245 -1.91 0.35 -9.30
CA TYR A 245 -0.75 -0.54 -9.37
C TYR A 245 0.11 -0.19 -10.60
N LYS A 246 1.35 -0.66 -10.62
CA LYS A 246 2.28 -0.60 -11.77
C LYS A 246 2.63 -2.02 -12.23
N ASP A 247 3.50 -2.14 -13.22
CA ASP A 247 3.91 -3.42 -13.83
C ASP A 247 4.80 -4.27 -12.89
N TRP A 248 4.27 -4.60 -11.71
CA TRP A 248 4.97 -5.33 -10.63
C TRP A 248 5.40 -6.73 -11.04
N TRP A 249 4.78 -7.31 -12.07
CA TRP A 249 5.19 -8.60 -12.65
C TRP A 249 6.54 -8.53 -13.37
N ASN A 250 6.99 -7.33 -13.76
CA ASN A 250 8.31 -7.08 -14.34
C ASN A 250 9.37 -6.68 -13.30
N ALA A 251 9.01 -6.65 -12.01
CA ALA A 251 9.93 -6.25 -10.95
C ALA A 251 11.12 -7.22 -10.85
N LYS A 252 12.33 -6.67 -10.84
CA LYS A 252 13.57 -7.45 -10.76
C LYS A 252 13.99 -7.71 -9.31
N THR A 253 13.47 -6.94 -8.37
CA THR A 253 13.76 -7.07 -6.94
C THR A 253 12.48 -7.09 -6.10
N VAL A 254 12.57 -7.67 -4.92
CA VAL A 254 11.46 -7.70 -3.94
C VAL A 254 11.06 -6.28 -3.50
N GLU A 255 12.02 -5.37 -3.40
CA GLU A 255 11.74 -3.95 -3.09
C GLU A 255 10.90 -3.31 -4.19
N GLU A 256 11.29 -3.49 -5.45
CA GLU A 256 10.58 -2.95 -6.61
C GLU A 256 9.15 -3.49 -6.69
N TYR A 257 8.97 -4.80 -6.46
CA TYR A 257 7.66 -5.43 -6.39
C TYR A 257 6.74 -4.74 -5.36
N TRP A 258 7.22 -4.54 -4.12
CA TRP A 258 6.42 -3.92 -3.05
C TRP A 258 6.06 -2.46 -3.31
N ARG A 259 6.85 -1.76 -4.12
CA ARG A 259 6.60 -0.37 -4.51
C ARG A 259 5.63 -0.24 -5.68
N MET A 260 5.38 -1.31 -6.42
CA MET A 260 4.55 -1.31 -7.63
C MET A 260 3.20 -2.03 -7.46
N TRP A 261 3.13 -3.02 -6.56
CA TRP A 261 1.94 -3.86 -6.37
C TRP A 261 0.70 -3.09 -5.91
N ASN A 262 0.82 -2.26 -4.88
CA ASN A 262 -0.29 -1.54 -4.27
C ASN A 262 0.08 -0.06 -4.10
N MET A 263 -0.16 0.72 -5.16
CA MET A 263 0.19 2.14 -5.18
C MET A 263 -0.53 2.96 -4.11
N PRO A 264 -1.83 2.75 -3.78
CA PRO A 264 -2.48 3.49 -2.71
C PRO A 264 -1.77 3.35 -1.36
N VAL A 265 -1.41 2.13 -0.95
CA VAL A 265 -0.71 1.89 0.32
C VAL A 265 0.73 2.37 0.23
N HIS A 266 1.41 2.14 -0.90
CA HIS A 266 2.78 2.63 -1.10
C HIS A 266 2.88 4.16 -0.98
N LYS A 267 2.00 4.90 -1.69
CA LYS A 267 1.91 6.37 -1.62
C LYS A 267 1.61 6.83 -0.19
N TRP A 268 0.75 6.12 0.53
CA TRP A 268 0.41 6.43 1.93
C TRP A 268 1.62 6.25 2.87
N ILE A 269 2.32 5.11 2.80
CA ILE A 269 3.52 4.82 3.61
C ILE A 269 4.60 5.87 3.33
N VAL A 270 4.83 6.18 2.05
CA VAL A 270 5.85 7.14 1.65
C VAL A 270 5.54 8.54 2.23
N ARG A 271 4.29 8.99 2.12
CA ARG A 271 3.85 10.32 2.59
C ARG A 271 3.83 10.44 4.10
N HIS A 272 3.30 9.45 4.81
CA HIS A 272 2.94 9.57 6.22
C HIS A 272 3.89 8.87 7.19
N ILE A 273 4.78 8.01 6.69
CA ILE A 273 5.80 7.33 7.50
C ILE A 273 7.20 7.72 7.01
N TYR A 274 7.52 7.40 5.76
CA TYR A 274 8.89 7.52 5.25
C TYR A 274 9.40 8.97 5.26
N PHE A 275 8.71 9.90 4.60
CA PHE A 275 9.16 11.30 4.56
C PHE A 275 9.20 11.98 5.94
N PRO A 276 8.21 11.79 6.83
CA PRO A 276 8.31 12.26 8.21
C PRO A 276 9.52 11.68 8.96
N CYS A 277 9.83 10.40 8.81
CA CYS A 277 11.04 9.80 9.41
C CYS A 277 12.32 10.48 8.90
N ILE A 278 12.44 10.69 7.58
CA ILE A 278 13.61 11.35 6.98
C ILE A 278 13.72 12.82 7.42
N ARG A 279 12.61 13.55 7.48
CA ARG A 279 12.58 14.95 7.95
C ARG A 279 12.99 15.09 9.42
N ASN A 280 12.74 14.08 10.24
CA ASN A 280 13.19 13.99 11.63
C ASN A 280 14.63 13.49 11.78
N GLY A 281 15.40 13.36 10.68
CA GLY A 281 16.81 12.99 10.72
C GLY A 281 17.10 11.49 10.83
N LEU A 282 16.09 10.61 10.68
CA LEU A 282 16.33 9.17 10.67
C LEU A 282 17.01 8.72 9.38
N SER A 283 17.83 7.66 9.47
CA SER A 283 18.47 7.06 8.30
C SER A 283 17.44 6.39 7.38
N LYS A 284 17.77 6.25 6.09
CA LYS A 284 16.91 5.57 5.10
C LYS A 284 16.57 4.13 5.52
N GLY A 285 17.56 3.40 6.06
CA GLY A 285 17.37 2.02 6.53
C GLY A 285 16.39 1.95 7.71
N CYS A 286 16.51 2.86 8.68
CA CYS A 286 15.56 2.94 9.80
C CYS A 286 14.15 3.29 9.34
N ALA A 287 13.99 4.23 8.40
CA ALA A 287 12.68 4.60 7.85
C ALA A 287 12.00 3.43 7.11
N ILE A 288 12.77 2.64 6.35
CA ILE A 288 12.28 1.42 5.69
C ILE A 288 11.88 0.38 6.75
N LEU A 289 12.71 0.16 7.77
CA LEU A 289 12.39 -0.77 8.86
C LEU A 289 11.09 -0.42 9.57
N ILE A 290 10.88 0.87 9.88
CA ILE A 290 9.63 1.36 10.50
C ILE A 290 8.43 1.12 9.56
N ALA A 291 8.57 1.40 8.26
CA ALA A 291 7.51 1.16 7.29
C ALA A 291 7.11 -0.32 7.21
N PHE A 292 8.09 -1.24 7.18
CA PHE A 292 7.82 -2.67 7.21
C PHE A 292 7.25 -3.14 8.55
N LEU A 293 7.71 -2.59 9.68
CA LEU A 293 7.17 -2.91 11.00
C LEU A 293 5.69 -2.54 11.10
N VAL A 294 5.32 -1.33 10.68
CA VAL A 294 3.91 -0.89 10.64
C VAL A 294 3.11 -1.82 9.74
N SER A 295 3.62 -2.12 8.54
CA SER A 295 2.96 -3.06 7.63
C SER A 295 2.76 -4.44 8.25
N ALA A 296 3.77 -5.00 8.91
CA ALA A 296 3.73 -6.32 9.55
C ALA A 296 2.69 -6.38 10.67
N VAL A 297 2.60 -5.35 11.50
CA VAL A 297 1.58 -5.23 12.56
C VAL A 297 0.17 -5.20 11.94
N PHE A 298 -0.04 -4.43 10.88
CA PHE A 298 -1.34 -4.36 10.20
C PHE A 298 -1.74 -5.70 9.57
N HIS A 299 -0.81 -6.41 8.93
CA HIS A 299 -1.10 -7.73 8.34
C HIS A 299 -1.42 -8.77 9.41
N GLU A 300 -0.67 -8.78 10.52
CA GLU A 300 -1.00 -9.64 11.67
C GLU A 300 -2.38 -9.30 12.22
N LEU A 301 -2.71 -8.02 12.42
CA LEU A 301 -4.03 -7.62 12.92
C LEU A 301 -5.16 -8.06 11.97
N CYS A 302 -4.99 -7.87 10.66
CA CYS A 302 -5.99 -8.24 9.66
C CYS A 302 -6.20 -9.75 9.54
N ILE A 303 -5.21 -10.58 9.88
CA ILE A 303 -5.28 -12.05 9.77
C ILE A 303 -5.61 -12.70 11.11
N ALA A 304 -4.92 -12.30 12.18
CA ALA A 304 -5.03 -12.90 13.50
C ALA A 304 -6.39 -12.63 14.15
N VAL A 305 -6.94 -11.41 13.98
CA VAL A 305 -8.20 -11.02 14.63
C VAL A 305 -9.39 -11.80 14.06
N PRO A 306 -9.66 -11.83 12.73
CA PRO A 306 -10.77 -12.62 12.19
C PRO A 306 -10.62 -14.12 12.38
N CYS A 307 -9.39 -14.61 12.44
CA CYS A 307 -9.11 -16.03 12.67
C CYS A 307 -9.08 -16.42 14.15
N HIS A 308 -9.06 -15.45 15.08
CA HIS A 308 -8.81 -15.66 16.52
C HIS A 308 -7.49 -16.41 16.81
N ILE A 309 -6.47 -16.23 15.98
CA ILE A 309 -5.17 -16.94 16.09
C ILE A 309 -4.03 -15.90 16.12
N PHE A 310 -3.57 -15.57 17.33
CA PHE A 310 -2.44 -14.66 17.57
C PHE A 310 -1.12 -15.41 17.68
N LYS A 311 -0.53 -15.77 16.54
CA LYS A 311 0.72 -16.55 16.49
C LYS A 311 1.90 -15.81 15.87
N LEU A 312 1.73 -14.57 15.41
CA LEU A 312 2.78 -13.74 14.79
C LEU A 312 3.40 -14.35 13.52
N TRP A 313 2.67 -15.24 12.84
CA TRP A 313 3.13 -15.86 11.60
C TRP A 313 3.17 -14.85 10.45
N ALA A 314 2.13 -14.02 10.31
CA ALA A 314 2.08 -13.01 9.26
C ALA A 314 3.08 -11.89 9.55
N PHE A 315 3.18 -11.47 10.83
CA PHE A 315 4.21 -10.53 11.28
C PHE A 315 5.62 -11.00 10.89
N SER A 316 5.97 -12.22 11.29
CA SER A 316 7.29 -12.80 11.00
C SER A 316 7.53 -12.95 9.50
N GLY A 317 6.51 -13.35 8.74
CA GLY A 317 6.59 -13.49 7.28
C GLY A 317 6.90 -12.17 6.56
N ILE A 318 6.33 -11.05 6.99
CA ILE A 318 6.64 -9.72 6.43
C ILE A 318 8.02 -9.24 6.89
N MET A 319 8.37 -9.42 8.17
CA MET A 319 9.66 -8.98 8.70
C MET A 319 10.84 -9.74 8.07
N LEU A 320 10.67 -11.03 7.78
CA LEU A 320 11.70 -11.83 7.11
C LEU A 320 11.99 -11.35 5.69
N GLN A 321 11.04 -10.74 4.99
CA GLN A 321 11.25 -10.22 3.63
C GLN A 321 12.21 -9.02 3.60
N ILE A 322 12.38 -8.33 4.73
CA ILE A 322 13.38 -7.26 4.87
C ILE A 322 14.78 -7.81 4.61
N SER A 323 15.06 -9.04 5.09
CA SER A 323 16.35 -9.69 4.82
C SER A 323 16.58 -9.89 3.32
N SER A 324 15.53 -10.23 2.57
CA SER A 324 15.60 -10.35 1.11
C SER A 324 15.81 -8.99 0.42
N VAL A 325 15.30 -7.89 0.97
CA VAL A 325 15.56 -6.54 0.45
C VAL A 325 17.04 -6.18 0.63
N TYR A 326 17.63 -6.43 1.80
CA TYR A 326 19.05 -6.20 2.05
C TYR A 326 19.98 -7.17 1.30
N ALA A 327 19.58 -8.44 1.16
CA ALA A 327 20.34 -9.41 0.38
C ALA A 327 20.39 -9.02 -1.10
N ASN A 328 19.26 -8.62 -1.68
CA ASN A 328 19.18 -8.18 -3.08
C ASN A 328 19.95 -6.87 -3.34
N SER A 329 20.05 -5.96 -2.37
CA SER A 329 20.86 -4.75 -2.53
C SER A 329 22.35 -5.07 -2.55
N ILE A 330 22.80 -6.03 -1.73
CA ILE A 330 24.18 -6.56 -1.78
C ILE A 330 24.44 -7.25 -3.12
N THR A 331 23.54 -8.13 -3.57
CA THR A 331 23.67 -8.80 -4.87
C THR A 331 23.73 -7.80 -6.02
N LYS A 332 22.88 -6.76 -6.02
CA LYS A 332 22.90 -5.71 -7.04
C LYS A 332 24.21 -4.90 -7.02
N ILE A 333 24.74 -4.57 -5.84
CA ILE A 333 26.05 -3.91 -5.72
C ILE A 333 27.16 -4.81 -6.26
N VAL A 334 27.11 -6.13 -6.00
CA VAL A 334 28.09 -7.09 -6.53
C VAL A 334 27.99 -7.18 -8.05
N TYR A 335 26.78 -7.32 -8.61
CA TYR A 335 26.57 -7.37 -10.07
C TYR A 335 26.91 -6.03 -10.77
N GLU A 336 26.59 -4.88 -10.17
CA GLU A 336 26.98 -3.57 -10.69
C GLU A 336 28.48 -3.32 -10.55
N ALA A 337 29.11 -3.80 -9.48
CA ALA A 337 30.56 -3.78 -9.31
C ALA A 337 31.25 -4.68 -10.34
N GLU A 338 30.72 -5.88 -10.61
CA GLU A 338 31.20 -6.77 -11.67
C GLU A 338 30.97 -6.17 -13.06
N SER A 339 29.80 -5.57 -13.32
CA SER A 339 29.51 -4.86 -14.56
C SER A 339 30.39 -3.62 -14.74
N ALA A 340 30.68 -2.88 -13.67
CA ALA A 340 31.57 -1.73 -13.69
C ALA A 340 33.02 -2.16 -13.88
N HIS A 341 33.44 -3.26 -13.25
CA HIS A 341 34.73 -3.91 -13.52
C HIS A 341 34.84 -4.39 -14.96
N CYS A 342 33.77 -4.96 -15.51
CA CYS A 342 33.71 -5.40 -16.91
C CYS A 342 33.75 -4.20 -17.87
N ALA A 343 33.03 -3.12 -17.58
CA ALA A 343 33.07 -1.87 -18.34
C ALA A 343 34.42 -1.14 -18.24
N LEU A 344 35.05 -1.12 -17.06
CA LEU A 344 36.42 -0.62 -16.85
C LEU A 344 37.47 -1.49 -17.54
N SER A 345 37.23 -2.80 -17.67
CA SER A 345 38.10 -3.71 -18.43
C SER A 345 37.95 -3.55 -19.95
N LEU A 346 36.76 -3.17 -20.42
CA LEU A 346 36.47 -2.83 -21.83
C LEU A 346 36.94 -1.42 -22.21
N TRP A 347 37.19 -0.54 -21.24
CA TRP A 347 37.72 0.83 -21.43
C TRP A 347 39.20 1.00 -21.06
N ARG A 348 39.94 -0.08 -20.72
CA ARG A 348 41.42 -0.06 -20.81
C ARG A 348 41.78 -0.14 -22.30
N PRO A 349 42.24 0.95 -22.91
CA PRO A 349 42.23 1.05 -24.35
C PRO A 349 43.35 0.21 -24.96
N ARG A 350 43.03 -0.39 -26.11
CA ARG A 350 44.00 -0.82 -27.13
C ARG A 350 44.91 0.37 -27.51
N ILE A 351 45.95 0.64 -26.72
CA ILE A 351 47.02 1.63 -27.02
C ILE A 351 48.39 0.95 -26.93
N THR A 352 48.53 -0.25 -27.49
CA THR A 352 49.85 -0.90 -27.67
C THR A 352 49.98 -1.65 -29.00
N CYS A 353 49.34 -1.15 -30.06
CA CYS A 353 49.60 -1.59 -31.43
C CYS A 353 49.32 -0.44 -32.38
N PHE A 354 50.26 0.49 -32.54
CA PHE A 354 50.56 1.25 -33.77
C PHE A 354 51.65 2.27 -33.42
N LEU A 355 52.90 1.82 -33.51
CA LEU A 355 54.08 2.68 -33.53
C LEU A 355 54.86 2.30 -34.79
N PRO A 356 54.77 3.07 -35.89
CA PRO A 356 55.80 3.04 -36.89
C PRO A 356 56.93 3.98 -36.47
N VAL A 357 58.13 3.43 -36.54
CA VAL A 357 59.44 4.05 -36.47
C VAL A 357 59.52 5.35 -37.29
N ARG A 358 59.85 6.49 -36.66
CA ARG A 358 60.92 7.40 -37.12
C ARG A 358 61.07 8.69 -36.28
N LEU A 359 62.35 9.00 -36.04
CA LEU A 359 62.99 10.32 -35.93
C LEU A 359 62.88 11.11 -34.60
N ARG A 360 63.91 10.85 -33.81
CA ARG A 360 64.59 11.75 -32.87
C ARG A 360 65.26 12.89 -33.64
N ALA A 361 64.98 14.16 -33.34
CA ALA A 361 65.89 15.31 -33.53
C ALA A 361 65.28 16.66 -33.07
N LEU A 362 66.09 17.43 -32.32
CA LEU A 362 66.06 18.90 -32.16
C LEU A 362 65.01 19.47 -31.18
N SER A 363 65.37 19.79 -29.93
CA SER A 363 66.18 20.94 -29.44
C SER A 363 65.40 22.25 -29.32
N GLY A 364 65.50 22.87 -28.14
CA GLY A 364 65.29 24.32 -27.95
C GLY A 364 63.96 24.67 -27.32
N THR A 365 63.93 24.90 -26.00
CA THR A 365 64.05 26.23 -25.35
C THR A 365 62.79 27.09 -25.36
N ARG A 366 62.37 27.39 -24.12
CA ARG A 366 61.95 28.70 -23.56
C ARG A 366 60.51 29.21 -23.77
N LEU A 367 59.93 29.49 -22.59
CA LEU A 367 59.24 30.72 -22.15
C LEU A 367 58.00 31.18 -22.91
N GLY A 368 56.94 31.47 -22.15
CA GLY A 368 55.93 32.44 -22.60
C GLY A 368 54.59 32.33 -21.90
N SER A 369 54.40 33.15 -20.87
CA SER A 369 53.13 33.59 -20.30
C SER A 369 52.10 34.07 -21.34
N VAL A 370 50.81 34.10 -20.95
CA VAL A 370 49.76 35.15 -21.18
C VAL A 370 48.39 34.44 -21.19
N GLN A 371 47.55 34.57 -20.15
CA GLN A 371 46.53 35.61 -19.86
C GLN A 371 45.30 35.64 -20.78
N LYS A 372 44.10 35.65 -20.14
CA LYS A 372 42.75 36.05 -20.62
C LYS A 372 42.10 35.07 -21.62
N GLY A 373 40.85 34.63 -21.50
CA GLY A 373 39.65 35.22 -20.89
C GLY A 373 38.61 35.38 -22.00
N LEU A 374 37.43 34.75 -21.89
CA LEU A 374 36.17 35.01 -22.63
C LEU A 374 35.18 33.93 -22.16
N ARG A 375 34.29 34.32 -21.23
CA ARG A 375 32.85 34.58 -21.40
C ARG A 375 32.00 33.32 -21.34
#